data_AF-A0A843G4T1-F1
#
_entry.id   AF-A0A843G4T1-F1
#
_cell.length_a   1.000
_cell.length_b   1.000
_cell.length_c   1.000
_cell.angle_alpha   90.00
_cell.angle_beta   90.00
_cell.angle_gamma   90.00
#
_symmetry.space_group_name_H-M   'P 1'
#
loop_
_entity.id
_entity.type
_entity.pdbx_description
1 polymer ?
#
loop_
_entity_poly.entity_id
_entity_poly.type
_entity_poly.pdbx_seq_one_letter_code
_entity_poly.pdbx_strand_id
1 'polypeptide(L)'
;DESIEIVYNDKVDYVSHGTGDVFASSFVGSTMLGKSPSSAAKVAGEFTKKAIEKTGGDETHTYGVKFEQAIPELYDLLKTF
;
A
#
# COMPACT_ATOMS: atom_id res chain seq x y z
N ASP A 1 21.20 -20.94 -0.37
CA ASP A 1 20.41 -20.39 0.74
C ASP A 1 19.35 -19.46 0.20
N GLU A 2 18.10 -19.87 0.30
CA GLU A 2 16.97 -18.97 0.12
C GLU A 2 16.61 -18.39 1.48
N SER A 3 16.79 -17.08 1.65
CA SER A 3 16.34 -16.36 2.83
C SER A 3 14.91 -15.87 2.65
N ILE A 4 14.07 -16.04 3.68
CA ILE A 4 12.71 -15.49 3.71
C ILE A 4 12.76 -14.16 4.46
N GLU A 5 12.28 -13.10 3.81
CA GLU A 5 12.06 -11.79 4.43
C GLU A 5 10.57 -11.60 4.69
N ILE A 6 10.20 -11.21 5.91
CA ILE A 6 8.81 -10.97 6.30
C ILE A 6 8.62 -9.47 6.53
N VAL A 7 7.60 -8.89 5.88
CA VAL A 7 7.23 -7.48 6.01
C VAL A 7 5.93 -7.37 6.79
N TYR A 8 5.92 -6.50 7.80
CA TYR A 8 4.75 -6.21 8.63
C TYR A 8 4.30 -4.75 8.45
N ASN A 9 2.99 -4.55 8.61
CA ASN A 9 2.32 -3.25 8.68
C ASN A 9 1.30 -3.29 9.82
N ASP A 10 1.00 -2.12 10.41
CA ASP A 10 -0.04 -2.03 11.43
C ASP A 10 -1.41 -2.32 10.84
N LYS A 11 -2.24 -3.05 11.59
CA LYS A 11 -3.63 -3.28 11.22
C LYS A 11 -4.44 -2.00 11.41
N VAL A 12 -5.16 -1.60 10.37
CA VAL A 12 -6.16 -0.52 10.44
C VAL A 12 -7.52 -1.15 10.74
N ASP A 13 -8.25 -0.61 11.71
CA ASP A 13 -9.59 -1.10 12.10
C ASP A 13 -10.68 -0.55 11.15
N TYR A 14 -10.49 -0.79 9.86
CA TYR A 14 -11.41 -0.38 8.80
C TYR A 14 -11.25 -1.31 7.59
N VAL A 15 -12.36 -1.64 6.94
CA VAL A 15 -12.39 -2.50 5.76
C VAL A 15 -12.90 -1.69 4.57
N SER A 16 -12.14 -1.71 3.48
CA SER A 16 -12.55 -1.13 2.20
C SER A 16 -12.25 -2.09 1.05
N HIS A 17 -13.07 -2.01 0.00
CA HIS A 17 -12.89 -2.78 -1.23
C HIS A 17 -11.74 -2.19 -2.09
N GLY A 18 -11.09 -3.02 -2.89
CA GLY A 18 -10.03 -2.61 -3.82
C GLY A 18 -8.64 -2.47 -3.18
N THR A 19 -8.47 -2.75 -1.89
CA THR A 19 -7.17 -2.72 -1.20
C THR A 19 -6.16 -3.72 -1.77
N GLY A 20 -6.64 -4.87 -2.28
CA GLY A 20 -5.81 -5.84 -2.99
C GLY A 20 -5.25 -5.31 -4.31
N ASP A 21 -6.06 -4.56 -5.07
CA ASP A 21 -5.63 -3.95 -6.34
C ASP A 21 -4.58 -2.86 -6.10
N VAL A 22 -4.76 -2.06 -5.04
CA VAL A 22 -3.79 -1.05 -4.60
C VAL A 22 -2.45 -1.69 -4.21
N PHE A 23 -2.51 -2.78 -3.43
CA PHE A 23 -1.30 -3.52 -3.03
C PHE A 23 -0.58 -4.10 -4.25
N ALA A 24 -1.30 -4.85 -5.10
CA ALA A 24 -0.73 -5.52 -6.25
C ALA A 24 -0.11 -4.52 -7.24
N SER A 25 -0.83 -3.43 -7.56
CA SER A 25 -0.35 -2.39 -8.48
C SER A 25 0.94 -1.74 -7.97
N SER A 26 1.00 -1.45 -6.67
CA SER A 26 2.15 -0.78 -6.05
C SER A 26 3.35 -1.71 -5.90
N PHE A 27 3.12 -2.99 -5.60
CA PHE A 27 4.16 -4.00 -5.55
C PHE A 27 4.79 -4.21 -6.92
N VAL A 28 3.96 -4.40 -7.96
CA VAL A 28 4.43 -4.58 -9.34
C VAL A 28 5.16 -3.32 -9.82
N GLY A 29 4.59 -2.13 -9.62
CA GLY A 29 5.22 -0.87 -10.00
C GLY A 29 6.57 -0.65 -9.30
N SER A 30 6.65 -0.93 -8.00
CA SER A 30 7.90 -0.89 -7.23
C SER A 30 8.94 -1.87 -7.77
N THR A 31 8.52 -3.08 -8.13
CA THR A 31 9.40 -4.10 -8.71
C THR A 31 9.92 -3.68 -10.09
N MET A 32 9.06 -3.07 -10.93
CA MET A 32 9.46 -2.50 -12.23
C MET A 32 10.47 -1.36 -12.10
N LEU A 33 10.51 -0.67 -10.96
CA LEU A 33 11.52 0.33 -10.62
C LEU A 33 12.83 -0.28 -10.08
N GLY A 34 12.95 -1.62 -10.06
CA GLY A 34 14.16 -2.33 -9.65
C GLY A 34 14.29 -2.54 -8.13
N LYS A 35 13.22 -2.35 -7.36
CA LYS A 35 13.23 -2.59 -5.90
C LYS A 35 13.28 -4.08 -5.58
N SER A 36 13.90 -4.43 -4.45
CA SER A 36 13.86 -5.80 -3.93
C SER A 36 12.42 -6.22 -3.62
N PRO A 37 12.10 -7.52 -3.59
CA PRO A 37 10.78 -8.00 -3.18
C PRO A 37 10.35 -7.48 -1.80
N SER A 38 11.26 -7.42 -0.83
CA SER A 38 10.98 -6.88 0.51
C SER A 38 10.69 -5.37 0.50
N SER A 39 11.44 -4.59 -0.28
CA SER A 39 11.21 -3.15 -0.42
C SER A 39 9.90 -2.87 -1.16
N ALA A 40 9.62 -3.61 -2.24
CA ALA A 40 8.37 -3.52 -2.97
C ALA A 40 7.16 -3.89 -2.09
N ALA A 41 7.27 -4.94 -1.26
CA ALA A 41 6.24 -5.31 -0.29
C ALA A 41 6.04 -4.23 0.77
N LYS A 42 7.13 -3.58 1.23
CA LYS A 42 7.06 -2.47 2.19
C LYS A 42 6.32 -1.27 1.61
N VAL A 43 6.65 -0.85 0.38
CA VAL A 43 5.95 0.22 -0.33
C VAL A 43 4.47 -0.12 -0.50
N ALA A 44 4.16 -1.31 -1.00
CA ALA A 44 2.78 -1.75 -1.24
C ALA A 44 1.95 -1.80 0.05
N GLY A 45 2.50 -2.38 1.11
CA GLY A 45 1.82 -2.48 2.40
C GLY A 45 1.54 -1.11 3.03
N GLU A 46 2.54 -0.22 3.06
CA GLU A 46 2.39 1.11 3.64
C GLU A 46 1.44 2.00 2.81
N PHE A 47 1.49 1.92 1.48
CA PHE A 47 0.58 2.67 0.62
C PHE A 47 -0.86 2.19 0.78
N THR A 48 -1.10 0.87 0.79
CA THR A 48 -2.43 0.32 1.04
C THR A 48 -2.96 0.71 2.42
N LYS A 49 -2.13 0.63 3.47
CA LYS A 49 -2.47 1.09 4.82
C LYS A 49 -2.93 2.55 4.81
N LYS A 50 -2.15 3.44 4.21
CA LYS A 50 -2.46 4.88 4.12
C LYS A 50 -3.75 5.13 3.32
N ALA A 51 -3.98 4.38 2.24
CA ALA A 51 -5.21 4.49 1.48
C ALA A 51 -6.43 4.10 2.33
N ILE A 52 -6.33 3.05 3.15
CA ILE A 52 -7.39 2.64 4.10
C ILE A 52 -7.62 3.73 5.15
N GLU A 53 -6.56 4.25 5.78
CA GLU A 53 -6.64 5.31 6.79
C GLU A 53 -7.33 6.58 6.25
N LYS A 54 -7.04 6.96 5.00
CA LYS A 54 -7.67 8.12 4.33
C LYS A 54 -9.08 7.85 3.83
N THR A 55 -9.50 6.59 3.77
CA THR A 55 -10.88 6.22 3.42
C THR A 55 -11.79 6.31 4.64
N GLY A 56 -11.27 6.01 5.83
CA GLY A 56 -12.03 6.05 7.08
C GLY A 56 -12.64 7.43 7.37
N GLY A 57 -13.82 7.44 7.98
CA GLY A 57 -14.50 8.66 8.42
C GLY A 57 -15.45 9.30 7.40
N ASP A 58 -15.63 8.71 6.21
CA ASP A 58 -16.64 9.14 5.24
C ASP A 58 -17.72 8.05 5.05
N GLU A 59 -18.81 8.16 5.82
CA GLU A 59 -19.95 7.23 5.78
C GLU A 59 -20.72 7.28 4.45
N THR A 60 -20.50 8.31 3.63
CA THR A 60 -21.17 8.46 2.32
C THR A 60 -20.40 7.80 1.19
N HIS A 61 -19.14 7.43 1.42
CA HIS A 61 -18.30 6.74 0.45
C HIS A 61 -18.45 5.22 0.59
N THR A 62 -19.30 4.64 -0.26
CA THR A 62 -19.70 3.24 -0.14
C THR A 62 -18.87 2.29 -1.02
N TYR A 63 -17.97 2.80 -1.86
CA TYR A 63 -17.26 1.98 -2.83
C TYR A 63 -15.81 2.41 -3.06
N GLY A 64 -14.90 1.47 -2.78
CA GLY A 64 -13.48 1.62 -3.08
C GLY A 64 -12.68 2.29 -1.95
N VAL A 65 -11.37 2.11 -2.04
CA VAL A 65 -10.39 2.77 -1.17
C VAL A 65 -9.94 4.07 -1.86
N LYS A 66 -9.84 5.16 -1.10
CA LYS A 66 -9.41 6.49 -1.58
C LYS A 66 -7.90 6.56 -1.75
N PHE A 67 -7.34 5.72 -2.61
CA PHE A 67 -5.89 5.66 -2.84
C PHE A 67 -5.34 6.95 -3.46
N GLU A 68 -6.16 7.71 -4.18
CA GLU A 68 -5.78 8.97 -4.82
C GLU A 68 -5.28 9.98 -3.80
N GLN A 69 -5.89 9.99 -2.61
CA GLN A 69 -5.45 10.84 -1.52
C GLN A 69 -4.09 10.43 -0.95
N ALA A 70 -3.67 9.17 -1.14
CA ALA A 70 -2.41 8.62 -0.64
C ALA A 70 -1.26 8.66 -1.67
N ILE A 71 -1.50 9.15 -2.90
CA ILE A 71 -0.48 9.22 -3.97
C ILE A 71 0.77 10.00 -3.55
N PRO A 72 0.69 11.16 -2.85
CA PRO A 72 1.89 11.85 -2.37
C PRO A 72 2.76 10.95 -1.49
N GLU A 73 2.15 10.16 -0.61
CA GLU A 73 2.88 9.23 0.23
C GLU A 73 3.46 8.05 -0.54
N LEU A 74 2.81 7.58 -1.61
CA LEU A 74 3.41 6.57 -2.50
C LEU A 74 4.74 7.08 -3.07
N TYR A 75 4.80 8.33 -3.50
CA TYR A 75 6.03 8.92 -4.02
C TYR A 75 7.16 8.96 -2.97
N ASP A 76 6.83 9.32 -1.73
CA ASP A 76 7.80 9.35 -0.64
C ASP A 76 8.26 7.93 -0.24
N LEU A 77 7.34 6.95 -0.23
CA LEU A 77 7.66 5.55 0.02
C LEU A 77 8.64 5.01 -1.04
N LEU A 78 8.40 5.31 -2.32
CA LEU A 78 9.26 4.90 -3.44
C LEU A 78 10.67 5.49 -3.38
N LYS A 79 10.87 6.62 -2.70
CA LYS A 79 12.20 7.20 -2.45
C LYS A 79 12.89 6.59 -1.25
N THR A 80 12.12 6.10 -0.28
CA THR A 80 12.61 5.66 1.02
C THR A 80 13.03 4.19 1.00
N PHE A 81 12.22 3.35 0.37
CA PHE A 81 12.45 1.92 0.15
C PHE A 81 12.58 1.70 -1.35
#